data_AF-A0A844FJ93-F1
#
_entry.id   AF-A0A844FJ93-F1
#
_cell.length_a   1.000
_cell.length_b   1.000
_cell.length_c   1.000
_cell.angle_alpha   90.00
_cell.angle_beta   90.00
_cell.angle_gamma   90.00
#
_symmetry.space_group_name_H-M   'P 1'
#
loop_
_entity.id
_entity.type
_entity.pdbx_description
1 polymer ?
#
loop_
_entity_poly.entity_id
_entity_poly.type
_entity_poly.pdbx_seq_one_letter_code
_entity_poly.pdbx_strand_id
1 'polypeptide(L)'
;MNTDFDFGKSFADMVFISRASYLARGNAIEDAQGFVRETSAGKNRKNFILKNMKLKNPLIQKNLITFSRINLTISVYIFVIFIAVIVLYKFELFEFVKTIKELGIGAPIVALHQALFINNIIDLMANQKNLLVEKSKEGLYLPYKKHEINKSFMVLGVPILLIATLMVGILFQKPIWIIGIGLLFYSIILLISLSFEKKKDSDFFRTIIYFAIFGVSYLLIK
;
A
#
# COMPACT_ATOMS: atom_id res chain seq x y z
N MET A 1 18.98 -18.30 62.71
CA MET A 1 18.27 -17.93 61.47
C MET A 1 18.28 -19.14 60.57
N ASN A 2 17.15 -19.85 60.46
CA ASN A 2 17.03 -21.02 59.58
C ASN A 2 16.62 -20.52 58.20
N THR A 3 17.54 -20.55 57.24
CA THR A 3 17.21 -20.36 55.82
C THR A 3 16.79 -21.70 55.26
N ASP A 4 15.51 -22.03 55.40
CA ASP A 4 14.90 -23.17 54.71
C ASP A 4 14.87 -22.85 53.21
N PHE A 5 15.87 -23.35 52.49
CA PHE A 5 15.96 -23.21 51.04
C PHE A 5 15.09 -24.28 50.38
N ASP A 6 13.96 -23.86 49.81
CA ASP A 6 13.05 -24.75 49.09
C ASP A 6 13.63 -25.12 47.72
N PHE A 7 14.37 -26.22 47.67
CA PHE A 7 14.96 -26.78 46.46
C PHE A 7 13.92 -27.12 45.39
N GLY A 8 12.70 -27.49 45.78
CA GLY A 8 11.62 -27.80 44.83
C GLY A 8 11.17 -26.56 44.08
N LYS A 9 10.99 -25.45 44.80
CA LYS A 9 10.65 -24.15 44.22
C LYS A 9 11.79 -23.60 43.34
N SER A 10 13.03 -23.69 43.81
CA SER A 10 14.20 -23.23 43.05
C SER A 10 14.41 -24.01 41.75
N PHE A 11 14.17 -25.33 41.76
CA PHE A 11 14.26 -26.16 40.56
C PHE A 11 13.15 -25.86 39.56
N ALA A 12 11.91 -25.67 40.03
CA ALA A 12 10.79 -25.30 39.17
C ALA A 12 11.01 -23.94 38.47
N ASP A 13 11.53 -22.95 39.20
CA ASP A 13 11.85 -21.64 38.65
C ASP A 13 13.00 -21.73 37.63
N MET A 14 14.02 -22.54 37.88
CA MET A 14 15.11 -22.76 36.94
C MET A 14 14.64 -23.45 35.64
N VAL A 15 13.75 -24.44 35.74
CA VAL A 15 13.15 -25.13 34.57
C VAL A 15 12.25 -24.18 33.79
N PHE A 16 11.49 -23.32 34.47
CA PHE A 16 10.66 -22.30 33.84
C PHE A 16 11.52 -21.27 33.08
N ILE A 17 12.57 -20.74 33.69
CA ILE A 17 13.50 -19.80 33.07
C ILE A 17 14.22 -20.45 31.87
N SER A 18 14.62 -21.72 32.00
CA SER A 18 15.23 -22.49 30.92
C SER A 18 14.28 -22.68 29.74
N ARG A 19 13.02 -23.08 29.97
CA ARG A 19 11.99 -23.19 28.93
C ARG A 19 11.65 -21.85 28.29
N ALA A 20 11.50 -20.80 29.07
CA ALA A 20 11.25 -19.45 28.57
C ALA A 20 12.43 -18.95 27.71
N SER A 21 13.66 -19.22 28.12
CA SER A 21 14.87 -18.89 27.36
C SER A 21 15.00 -19.72 26.08
N TYR A 22 14.61 -20.99 26.11
CA TYR A 22 14.62 -21.89 24.96
C TYR A 22 13.55 -21.51 23.93
N LEU A 23 12.34 -21.15 24.37
CA LEU A 23 11.27 -20.61 23.53
C LEU A 23 11.62 -19.23 22.96
N ALA A 24 12.23 -18.36 23.77
CA ALA A 24 12.72 -17.06 23.30
C ALA A 24 13.86 -17.20 22.29
N ARG A 25 14.75 -18.20 22.44
CA ARG A 25 15.76 -18.54 21.43
C ARG A 25 15.15 -19.17 20.19
N GLY A 26 14.12 -20.01 20.32
CA GLY A 26 13.38 -20.58 19.18
C GLY A 26 12.80 -19.48 18.30
N ASN A 27 12.09 -18.52 18.91
CA ASN A 27 11.54 -17.37 18.20
C ASN A 27 12.63 -16.43 17.65
N ALA A 28 13.68 -16.15 18.42
CA ALA A 28 14.79 -15.31 17.95
C ALA A 28 15.62 -15.97 16.82
N ILE A 29 15.71 -17.30 16.81
CA ILE A 29 16.36 -18.07 15.74
C ILE A 29 15.44 -18.18 14.53
N GLU A 30 14.13 -18.35 14.70
CA GLU A 30 13.16 -18.27 13.59
C GLU A 30 13.11 -16.87 12.97
N ASP A 31 13.15 -15.82 13.78
CA ASP A 31 13.22 -14.43 13.33
C ASP A 31 14.56 -14.12 12.66
N ALA A 32 15.68 -14.62 13.20
CA ALA A 32 16.99 -14.49 12.58
C ALA A 32 17.08 -15.31 11.27
N GLN A 33 16.49 -16.50 11.21
CA GLN A 33 16.40 -17.30 10.00
C GLN A 33 15.45 -16.66 8.99
N GLY A 34 14.37 -16.02 9.43
CA GLY A 34 13.47 -15.18 8.62
C GLY A 34 14.21 -13.99 8.04
N PHE A 35 15.03 -13.31 8.85
CA PHE A 35 15.87 -12.21 8.42
C PHE A 35 16.97 -12.67 7.43
N VAL A 36 17.65 -13.79 7.69
CA VAL A 36 18.65 -14.36 6.78
C VAL A 36 18.01 -14.86 5.49
N ARG A 37 16.78 -15.41 5.54
CA ARG A 37 15.99 -15.79 4.35
C ARG A 37 15.54 -14.56 3.56
N GLU A 38 15.06 -13.49 4.20
CA GLU A 38 14.70 -12.22 3.54
C GLU A 38 15.94 -11.53 2.93
N THR A 39 17.09 -11.59 3.59
CA THR A 39 18.35 -11.00 3.12
C THR A 39 18.98 -11.83 2.00
N SER A 40 18.88 -13.16 2.07
CA SER A 40 19.35 -14.09 1.03
C SER A 40 18.45 -14.09 -0.21
N ALA A 41 17.13 -13.94 -0.04
CA ALA A 41 16.19 -13.69 -1.14
C ALA A 41 16.48 -12.35 -1.84
N GLY A 42 17.10 -11.39 -1.15
CA GLY A 42 17.58 -10.12 -1.70
C GLY A 42 18.80 -10.25 -2.62
N LYS A 43 19.62 -11.30 -2.50
CA LYS A 43 20.81 -11.51 -3.36
C LYS A 43 20.47 -12.02 -4.76
N ASN A 44 19.30 -12.61 -4.97
CA ASN A 44 18.98 -13.39 -6.18
C ASN A 44 18.04 -12.69 -7.19
N ARG A 45 17.58 -11.45 -6.95
CA ARG A 45 16.64 -10.77 -7.87
C ARG A 45 17.17 -9.40 -8.33
N LYS A 46 17.59 -9.37 -9.60
CA LYS A 46 18.21 -8.27 -10.35
C LYS A 46 17.27 -7.07 -10.61
N ASN A 47 16.70 -6.41 -9.59
CA ASN A 47 16.10 -5.08 -9.80
C ASN A 47 17.17 -3.99 -9.69
N PHE A 48 17.86 -3.76 -10.82
CA PHE A 48 18.97 -2.80 -10.93
C PHE A 48 18.57 -1.37 -10.55
N ILE A 49 17.32 -0.98 -10.83
CA ILE A 49 16.78 0.38 -10.61
C ILE A 49 16.65 0.72 -9.11
N LEU A 50 16.22 -0.24 -8.28
CA LEU A 50 16.01 -0.01 -6.84
C LEU A 50 17.30 -0.13 -6.01
N LYS A 51 18.32 -0.83 -6.51
CA LYS A 51 19.59 -1.01 -5.81
C LYS A 51 20.37 0.32 -5.66
N ASN A 52 20.11 1.30 -6.53
CA ASN A 52 20.85 2.55 -6.61
C ASN A 52 20.11 3.77 -6.00
N MET A 53 18.83 3.65 -5.62
CA MET A 53 18.11 4.76 -4.97
C MET A 53 18.48 4.84 -3.50
N LYS A 54 19.44 5.72 -3.15
CA LYS A 54 19.72 6.11 -1.76
C LYS A 54 18.82 7.29 -1.37
N LEU A 55 17.67 7.00 -0.77
CA LEU A 55 16.80 8.04 -0.19
C LEU A 55 17.31 8.42 1.21
N LYS A 56 17.28 9.73 1.53
CA LYS A 56 17.68 10.23 2.86
C LYS A 56 16.86 9.63 4.00
N ASN A 57 15.61 9.22 3.74
CA ASN A 57 14.76 8.59 4.73
C ASN A 57 14.76 7.06 4.53
N PRO A 58 15.35 6.28 5.46
CA PRO A 58 15.46 4.82 5.34
C PRO A 58 14.08 4.14 5.37
N LEU A 59 13.08 4.75 6.00
CA LEU A 59 11.72 4.21 6.02
C LEU A 59 11.05 4.33 4.64
N ILE A 60 11.22 5.47 3.96
CA ILE A 60 10.72 5.65 2.59
C ILE A 60 11.41 4.68 1.63
N GLN A 61 12.73 4.49 1.77
CA GLN A 61 13.50 3.54 0.96
C GLN A 61 13.01 2.11 1.16
N LYS A 62 12.80 1.70 2.42
CA LYS A 62 12.29 0.35 2.75
C LYS A 62 10.86 0.15 2.24
N ASN A 63 10.02 1.17 2.34
CA ASN A 63 8.65 1.13 1.83
C ASN A 63 8.62 1.00 0.31
N LEU A 64 9.47 1.74 -0.41
CA LEU A 64 9.61 1.65 -1.86
C LEU A 64 10.07 0.25 -2.31
N ILE A 65 11.05 -0.32 -1.61
CA ILE A 65 11.57 -1.66 -1.89
C ILE A 65 10.50 -2.73 -1.62
N THR A 66 9.79 -2.62 -0.50
CA THR A 66 8.72 -3.57 -0.15
C THR A 66 7.56 -3.48 -1.13
N PHE A 67 7.18 -2.26 -1.51
CA PHE A 67 6.15 -2.00 -2.53
C PHE A 67 6.51 -2.63 -3.89
N SER A 68 7.75 -2.48 -4.33
CA SER A 68 8.24 -3.10 -5.56
C SER A 68 8.30 -4.64 -5.50
N ARG A 69 8.45 -5.24 -4.31
CA ARG A 69 8.62 -6.70 -4.17
C ARG A 69 7.31 -7.48 -4.24
N ILE A 70 6.21 -6.94 -3.71
CA ILE A 70 5.02 -7.76 -3.41
C ILE A 70 4.00 -7.75 -4.54
N ASN A 71 3.79 -6.62 -5.24
CA ASN A 71 2.68 -6.49 -6.19
C ASN A 71 3.02 -5.84 -7.52
N LEU A 72 4.31 -5.72 -7.88
CA LEU A 72 4.73 -5.01 -9.09
C LEU A 72 4.05 -5.52 -10.36
N THR A 73 3.98 -6.85 -10.56
CA THR A 73 3.38 -7.44 -11.76
C THR A 73 1.88 -7.14 -11.86
N ILE A 74 1.13 -7.31 -10.75
CA ILE A 74 -0.31 -7.04 -10.71
C ILE A 74 -0.57 -5.54 -10.91
N SER A 75 0.20 -4.67 -10.25
CA SER A 75 0.07 -3.22 -10.41
C SER A 75 0.41 -2.75 -11.83
N VAL A 76 1.43 -3.31 -12.47
CA VAL A 76 1.77 -3.03 -13.88
C VAL A 76 0.65 -3.50 -14.80
N TYR A 77 0.08 -4.69 -14.57
CA TYR A 77 -1.02 -5.21 -15.38
C TYR A 77 -2.27 -4.33 -15.30
N ILE A 78 -2.69 -3.94 -14.09
CA ILE A 78 -3.84 -3.03 -13.88
C ILE A 78 -3.55 -1.67 -14.54
N PHE A 79 -2.31 -1.17 -14.45
CA PHE A 79 -1.91 0.08 -15.10
C PHE A 79 -2.00 -0.01 -16.63
N VAL A 80 -1.52 -1.09 -17.25
CA VAL A 80 -1.58 -1.27 -18.71
C VAL A 80 -3.04 -1.34 -19.20
N ILE A 81 -3.91 -2.08 -18.50
CA ILE A 81 -5.34 -2.12 -18.82
C ILE A 81 -5.95 -0.73 -18.73
N PHE A 82 -5.63 0.01 -17.67
CA PHE A 82 -6.14 1.36 -17.46
C PHE A 82 -5.76 2.31 -18.59
N ILE A 83 -4.49 2.29 -19.03
CA ILE A 83 -4.03 3.06 -20.19
C ILE A 83 -4.79 2.66 -21.46
N ALA A 84 -4.91 1.35 -21.72
CA ALA A 84 -5.59 0.85 -22.91
C ALA A 84 -7.05 1.34 -22.96
N VAL A 85 -7.81 1.19 -21.87
CA VAL A 85 -9.22 1.64 -21.80
C VAL A 85 -9.35 3.14 -22.05
N ILE A 86 -8.47 3.93 -21.43
CA ILE A 86 -8.48 5.38 -21.59
C ILE A 86 -8.17 5.80 -23.04
N VAL A 87 -7.15 5.21 -23.66
CA VAL A 87 -6.74 5.51 -25.04
C VAL A 87 -7.85 5.09 -26.01
N LEU A 88 -8.40 3.88 -25.85
CA LEU A 88 -9.51 3.38 -26.65
C LEU A 88 -10.70 4.34 -26.59
N TYR A 89 -11.06 4.78 -25.39
CA TYR A 89 -12.17 5.72 -25.22
C TYR A 89 -11.86 7.09 -25.82
N LYS A 90 -10.70 7.68 -25.55
CA LYS A 90 -10.40 9.05 -26.02
C LYS A 90 -10.34 9.12 -27.55
N PHE A 91 -9.66 8.16 -28.19
CA PHE A 91 -9.39 8.17 -29.63
C PHE A 91 -10.45 7.44 -30.46
N GLU A 92 -11.44 6.80 -29.85
CA GLU A 92 -12.54 6.12 -30.56
C GLU A 92 -12.03 5.12 -31.61
N LEU A 93 -11.01 4.34 -31.22
CA LEU A 93 -10.30 3.44 -32.14
C LEU A 93 -11.19 2.35 -32.77
N PHE A 94 -12.38 2.11 -32.20
CA PHE A 94 -13.35 1.16 -32.71
C PHE A 94 -14.75 1.75 -32.77
N GLU A 95 -15.55 1.28 -33.71
CA GLU A 95 -16.94 1.73 -33.93
C GLU A 95 -17.83 1.52 -32.70
N PHE A 96 -17.67 0.39 -31.99
CA PHE A 96 -18.40 0.13 -30.76
C PHE A 96 -18.13 1.19 -29.67
N VAL A 97 -16.94 1.81 -29.64
CA VAL A 97 -16.62 2.87 -28.68
C VAL A 97 -17.43 4.13 -28.97
N LYS A 98 -17.66 4.43 -30.26
CA LYS A 98 -18.51 5.55 -30.68
C LYS A 98 -19.94 5.33 -30.23
N THR A 99 -20.48 4.13 -30.46
CA THR A 99 -21.82 3.75 -29.99
C THR A 99 -21.94 3.90 -28.47
N ILE A 100 -20.94 3.44 -27.70
CA ILE A 100 -20.92 3.56 -26.23
C ILE A 100 -20.88 5.02 -25.77
N LYS A 101 -20.21 5.91 -26.51
CA LYS A 101 -20.20 7.36 -26.23
C LYS A 101 -21.53 8.01 -26.53
N GLU A 102 -22.14 7.70 -27.67
CA GLU A 102 -23.45 8.21 -28.08
C GLU A 102 -24.54 7.82 -27.07
N LEU A 103 -24.45 6.61 -26.51
CA LEU A 103 -25.34 6.13 -25.45
C LEU A 103 -25.09 6.78 -24.07
N GLY A 104 -24.07 7.65 -23.94
CA GLY A 104 -23.76 8.35 -22.69
C GLY A 104 -23.16 7.48 -21.57
N ILE A 105 -22.96 6.18 -21.82
CA ILE A 105 -22.46 5.21 -20.84
C ILE A 105 -20.92 5.08 -20.83
N GLY A 106 -20.24 5.62 -21.84
CA GLY A 106 -18.78 5.52 -21.94
C GLY A 106 -18.00 6.26 -20.85
N ALA A 107 -18.42 7.49 -20.50
CA ALA A 107 -17.76 8.26 -19.44
C ALA A 107 -17.83 7.55 -18.07
N PRO A 108 -19.01 7.03 -17.64
CA PRO A 108 -19.12 6.18 -16.46
C PRO A 108 -18.19 4.95 -16.48
N ILE A 109 -18.06 4.25 -17.63
CA ILE A 109 -17.21 3.07 -17.74
C ILE A 109 -15.73 3.43 -17.53
N VAL A 110 -15.25 4.51 -18.15
CA VAL A 110 -13.87 4.95 -17.95
C VAL A 110 -13.64 5.43 -16.51
N ALA A 111 -14.62 6.10 -15.92
CA ALA A 111 -14.56 6.53 -14.53
C ALA A 111 -14.50 5.36 -13.55
N LEU A 112 -15.22 4.27 -13.82
CA LEU A 112 -15.10 3.02 -13.05
C LEU A 112 -13.71 2.43 -13.16
N HIS A 113 -13.11 2.41 -14.36
CA HIS A 113 -11.74 1.90 -14.54
C HIS A 113 -10.69 2.76 -13.82
N GLN A 114 -10.83 4.09 -13.87
CA GLN A 114 -9.98 4.98 -13.09
C GLN A 114 -10.17 4.77 -11.59
N ALA A 115 -11.42 4.63 -11.13
CA ALA A 115 -11.71 4.42 -9.73
C ALA A 115 -11.13 3.09 -9.23
N LEU A 116 -11.24 2.03 -10.01
CA LEU A 116 -10.66 0.73 -9.72
C LEU A 116 -9.12 0.79 -9.66
N PHE A 117 -8.49 1.52 -10.57
CA PHE A 117 -7.04 1.73 -10.55
C PHE A 117 -6.58 2.48 -9.28
N ILE A 118 -7.23 3.60 -8.96
CA ILE A 118 -6.91 4.42 -7.77
C ILE A 118 -7.17 3.64 -6.48
N ASN A 119 -8.29 2.93 -6.40
CA ASN A 119 -8.63 2.11 -5.24
C ASN A 119 -7.60 1.01 -5.01
N ASN A 120 -7.13 0.34 -6.07
CA ASN A 120 -6.07 -0.66 -5.98
C ASN A 120 -4.76 -0.07 -5.45
N ILE A 121 -4.37 1.14 -5.86
CA ILE A 121 -3.20 1.83 -5.33
C ILE A 121 -3.36 2.09 -3.81
N ILE A 122 -4.53 2.58 -3.40
CA ILE A 122 -4.82 2.89 -2.00
C ILE A 122 -4.81 1.62 -1.15
N ASP A 123 -5.50 0.57 -1.59
CA ASP A 123 -5.55 -0.72 -0.88
C ASP A 123 -4.17 -1.36 -0.77
N LEU A 124 -3.37 -1.26 -1.83
CA LEU A 124 -1.98 -1.69 -1.82
C LEU A 124 -1.17 -0.96 -0.74
N MET A 125 -1.25 0.38 -0.70
CA MET A 125 -0.55 1.18 0.31
C MET A 125 -1.02 0.88 1.73
N ALA A 126 -2.34 0.76 1.94
CA ALA A 126 -2.92 0.47 3.24
C ALA A 126 -2.49 -0.92 3.77
N ASN A 127 -2.48 -1.94 2.91
CA ASN A 127 -2.02 -3.28 3.28
C ASN A 127 -0.52 -3.28 3.62
N GLN A 128 0.32 -2.59 2.84
CA GLN A 128 1.75 -2.47 3.13
C GLN A 128 2.03 -1.72 4.44
N LYS A 129 1.27 -0.65 4.69
CA LYS A 129 1.33 0.09 5.95
C LYS A 129 0.97 -0.81 7.13
N ASN A 130 -0.12 -1.57 7.04
CA ASN A 130 -0.55 -2.47 8.10
C ASN A 130 0.50 -3.55 8.39
N LEU A 131 1.09 -4.16 7.36
CA LEU A 131 2.17 -5.14 7.50
C LEU A 131 3.39 -4.54 8.22
N LEU A 132 3.75 -3.29 7.91
CA LEU A 132 4.88 -2.64 8.59
C LEU A 132 4.56 -2.25 10.03
N VAL A 133 3.33 -1.86 10.33
CA VAL A 133 2.89 -1.60 11.70
C VAL A 133 2.94 -2.88 12.52
N GLU A 134 2.50 -4.01 11.97
CA GLU A 134 2.56 -5.33 12.60
C GLU A 134 4.00 -5.77 12.85
N LYS A 135 4.84 -5.79 11.81
CA LYS A 135 6.27 -6.11 11.94
C LYS A 135 7.04 -5.16 12.86
N SER A 136 6.61 -3.90 12.98
CA SER A 136 7.19 -2.95 13.94
C SER A 136 6.77 -3.25 15.38
N LYS A 137 5.57 -3.79 15.63
CA LYS A 137 5.13 -4.23 16.96
C LYS A 137 5.88 -5.49 17.41
N GLU A 138 6.23 -6.35 16.46
CA GLU A 138 7.02 -7.58 16.67
C GLU A 138 8.52 -7.30 16.92
N GLY A 139 8.97 -6.05 16.86
CA GLY A 139 10.38 -5.68 17.08
C GLY A 139 11.32 -6.01 15.90
N LEU A 140 10.78 -6.50 14.78
CA LEU A 140 11.54 -6.85 13.57
C LEU A 140 12.03 -5.60 12.80
N TYR A 141 11.56 -4.41 13.17
CA TYR A 141 11.85 -3.13 12.49
C TYR A 141 12.25 -2.06 13.52
N LEU A 142 13.00 -1.04 13.05
CA LEU A 142 13.30 0.17 13.82
C LEU A 142 12.01 0.73 14.47
N PRO A 143 12.06 1.20 15.74
CA PRO A 143 10.89 1.55 16.53
C PRO A 143 10.27 2.88 16.08
N TYR A 144 9.64 2.86 14.91
CA TYR A 144 8.97 4.03 14.34
C TYR A 144 7.57 4.18 14.90
N LYS A 145 7.19 5.42 15.22
CA LYS A 145 5.84 5.71 15.70
C LYS A 145 4.86 5.56 14.53
N LYS A 146 3.63 5.11 14.82
CA LYS A 146 2.56 4.90 13.81
C LYS A 146 2.36 6.10 12.87
N HIS A 147 2.47 7.33 13.38
CA HIS A 147 2.33 8.54 12.56
C HIS A 147 3.49 8.73 11.56
N GLU A 148 4.70 8.28 11.89
CA GLU A 148 5.87 8.36 10.99
C GLU A 148 5.71 7.37 9.84
N ILE A 149 5.17 6.18 10.13
CA ILE A 149 4.80 5.18 9.11
C ILE A 149 3.73 5.75 8.19
N ASN A 150 2.64 6.29 8.73
CA ASN A 150 1.57 6.92 7.93
C ASN A 150 2.10 8.04 7.03
N LYS A 151 2.94 8.93 7.59
CA LYS A 151 3.55 10.04 6.85
C LYS A 151 4.39 9.54 5.68
N SER A 152 5.16 8.47 5.86
CA SER A 152 5.93 7.91 4.76
C SER A 152 5.07 7.34 3.64
N PHE A 153 3.94 6.71 3.95
CA PHE A 153 3.02 6.21 2.91
C PHE A 153 2.31 7.35 2.19
N MET A 154 2.00 8.46 2.88
CA MET A 154 1.50 9.68 2.23
C MET A 154 2.52 10.27 1.25
N VAL A 155 3.79 10.36 1.64
CA VAL A 155 4.87 10.88 0.79
C VAL A 155 5.10 10.02 -0.46
N LEU A 156 4.83 8.71 -0.37
CA LEU A 156 4.89 7.81 -1.52
C LEU A 156 3.61 7.82 -2.36
N GLY A 157 2.44 7.92 -1.72
CA GLY A 157 1.16 7.79 -2.39
C GLY A 157 0.71 9.03 -3.15
N VAL A 158 0.93 10.22 -2.60
CA VAL A 158 0.52 11.47 -3.24
C VAL A 158 1.18 11.65 -4.62
N PRO A 159 2.48 11.40 -4.83
CA PRO A 159 3.09 11.46 -6.17
C PRO A 159 2.49 10.47 -7.17
N ILE A 160 2.15 9.25 -6.74
CA ILE A 160 1.53 8.24 -7.63
C ILE A 160 0.14 8.71 -8.07
N LEU A 161 -0.66 9.21 -7.11
CA LEU A 161 -1.98 9.79 -7.39
C LEU A 161 -1.88 11.04 -8.26
N LEU A 162 -0.87 11.88 -8.06
CA LEU A 162 -0.57 13.04 -8.89
C LEU A 162 -0.34 12.65 -10.35
N ILE A 163 0.54 11.68 -10.60
CA ILE A 163 0.82 11.19 -11.95
C ILE A 163 -0.44 10.65 -12.61
N ALA A 164 -1.21 9.82 -11.89
CA ALA A 164 -2.46 9.26 -12.40
C ALA A 164 -3.50 10.35 -12.74
N THR A 165 -3.66 11.33 -11.86
CA THR A 165 -4.63 12.42 -12.01
C THR A 165 -4.24 13.38 -13.14
N LEU A 166 -2.95 13.71 -13.25
CA LEU A 166 -2.43 14.53 -14.35
C LEU A 166 -2.63 13.84 -15.68
N MET A 167 -2.30 12.55 -15.77
CA MET A 167 -2.43 11.78 -17.00
C MET A 167 -3.87 11.76 -17.52
N VAL A 168 -4.84 11.47 -16.65
CA VAL A 168 -6.26 11.51 -17.02
C VAL A 168 -6.69 12.93 -17.36
N GLY A 169 -6.41 13.89 -16.47
CA GLY A 169 -6.83 15.28 -16.63
C GLY A 169 -6.33 15.92 -17.93
N ILE A 170 -5.05 15.71 -18.27
CA ILE A 170 -4.46 16.21 -19.51
C ILE A 170 -5.12 15.56 -20.72
N LEU A 171 -5.32 14.23 -20.70
CA LEU A 171 -5.89 13.52 -21.84
C LEU A 171 -7.35 13.92 -22.12
N PHE A 172 -8.12 14.20 -21.07
CA PHE A 172 -9.48 14.74 -21.17
C PHE A 172 -9.53 16.26 -21.26
N GLN A 173 -8.39 16.93 -21.44
CA GLN A 173 -8.26 18.38 -21.62
C GLN A 173 -8.94 19.17 -20.49
N LYS A 174 -8.86 18.66 -19.26
CA LYS A 174 -9.42 19.35 -18.09
C LYS A 174 -8.57 20.55 -17.72
N PRO A 175 -9.22 21.66 -17.32
CA PRO A 175 -8.49 22.81 -16.83
C PRO A 175 -7.73 22.45 -15.55
N ILE A 176 -6.59 23.11 -15.34
CA ILE A 176 -5.64 22.78 -14.26
C ILE A 176 -6.28 22.82 -12.86
N TRP A 177 -7.27 23.69 -12.65
CA TRP A 177 -7.98 23.79 -11.37
C TRP A 177 -8.84 22.55 -11.08
N ILE A 178 -9.47 21.92 -12.10
CA ILE A 178 -10.20 20.66 -11.93
C ILE A 178 -9.24 19.52 -11.57
N ILE A 179 -8.08 19.49 -12.23
CA ILE A 179 -7.03 18.50 -11.93
C ILE A 179 -6.53 18.68 -10.49
N GLY A 180 -6.32 19.92 -10.06
CA GLY A 180 -5.92 20.26 -8.69
C GLY A 180 -6.97 19.82 -7.65
N ILE A 181 -8.26 20.07 -7.92
CA ILE A 181 -9.36 19.62 -7.06
C ILE A 181 -9.38 18.08 -6.99
N GLY A 182 -9.27 17.39 -8.12
CA GLY A 182 -9.22 15.93 -8.16
C GLY A 182 -8.07 15.36 -7.33
N LEU A 183 -6.88 15.95 -7.43
CA LEU A 183 -5.72 15.57 -6.64
C LEU A 183 -5.94 15.78 -5.13
N LEU A 184 -6.52 16.91 -4.75
CA LEU A 184 -6.84 17.21 -3.36
C LEU A 184 -7.79 16.15 -2.79
N PHE A 185 -8.88 15.85 -3.51
CA PHE A 185 -9.82 14.82 -3.07
C PHE A 185 -9.15 13.44 -2.96
N TYR A 186 -8.37 13.00 -3.95
CA TYR A 186 -7.66 11.72 -3.84
C TYR A 186 -6.65 11.69 -2.69
N SER A 187 -5.98 12.81 -2.41
CA SER A 187 -5.04 12.91 -1.28
C SER A 187 -5.75 12.82 0.07
N ILE A 188 -6.93 13.44 0.19
CA ILE A 188 -7.79 13.34 1.39
C ILE A 188 -8.29 11.89 1.55
N ILE A 189 -8.77 11.27 0.47
CA ILE A 189 -9.22 9.87 0.48
C ILE A 189 -8.07 8.94 0.90
N LEU A 190 -6.86 9.15 0.37
CA LEU A 190 -5.68 8.39 0.77
C LEU A 190 -5.38 8.58 2.27
N LEU A 191 -5.38 9.81 2.77
CA LEU A 191 -5.13 10.10 4.18
C LEU A 191 -6.13 9.38 5.09
N ILE A 192 -7.42 9.45 4.76
CA ILE A 192 -8.50 8.78 5.47
C ILE A 192 -8.27 7.27 5.45
N SER A 193 -7.99 6.70 4.27
CA SER A 193 -7.77 5.27 4.07
C SER A 193 -6.56 4.75 4.84
N LEU A 194 -5.48 5.52 4.92
CA LEU A 194 -4.29 5.17 5.70
C LEU A 194 -4.49 5.34 7.20
N SER A 195 -5.38 6.23 7.63
CA SER A 195 -5.67 6.49 9.04
C SER A 195 -6.56 5.42 9.67
N PHE A 196 -7.44 4.82 8.87
CA PHE A 196 -8.27 3.70 9.32
C PHE A 196 -7.46 2.40 9.46
N GLU A 197 -7.65 1.72 10.59
CA GLU A 197 -7.21 0.33 10.78
C GLU A 197 -8.33 -0.60 10.32
N LYS A 198 -7.98 -1.70 9.64
CA LYS A 198 -8.93 -2.74 9.22
C LYS A 198 -9.66 -3.28 10.46
N LYS A 199 -10.89 -2.83 10.70
CA LYS A 199 -11.84 -3.38 11.68
C LYS A 199 -13.01 -4.03 10.95
N LYS A 200 -13.78 -4.87 11.65
CA LYS A 200 -14.92 -5.66 11.13
C LYS A 200 -15.99 -4.85 10.37
N ASP A 201 -16.12 -3.54 10.61
CA ASP A 201 -17.00 -2.62 9.87
C ASP A 201 -16.38 -2.09 8.54
N SER A 202 -15.33 -2.76 8.03
CA SER A 202 -14.53 -2.27 6.91
C SER A 202 -15.27 -2.18 5.59
N ASP A 203 -16.33 -2.96 5.40
CA ASP A 203 -16.90 -3.16 4.07
C ASP A 203 -17.80 -2.01 3.64
N PHE A 204 -18.58 -1.46 4.57
CA PHE A 204 -19.35 -0.23 4.33
C PHE A 204 -18.42 0.96 4.07
N PHE A 205 -17.37 1.10 4.88
CA PHE A 205 -16.40 2.18 4.72
C PHE A 205 -15.61 2.10 3.41
N ARG A 206 -15.21 0.90 3.01
CA ARG A 206 -14.58 0.63 1.70
C ARG A 206 -15.50 0.99 0.55
N THR A 207 -16.79 0.69 0.68
CA THR A 207 -17.80 1.01 -0.32
C THR A 207 -17.95 2.53 -0.48
N ILE A 208 -18.01 3.29 0.63
CA ILE A 208 -18.05 4.75 0.60
C ILE A 208 -16.80 5.32 -0.09
N ILE A 209 -15.61 4.83 0.27
CA ILE A 209 -14.36 5.26 -0.36
C ILE A 209 -14.41 5.00 -1.86
N TYR A 210 -14.88 3.82 -2.29
CA TYR A 210 -14.98 3.50 -3.71
C TYR A 210 -15.93 4.45 -4.46
N PHE A 211 -17.11 4.75 -3.90
CA PHE A 211 -18.03 5.71 -4.50
C PHE A 211 -17.46 7.14 -4.54
N ALA A 212 -16.71 7.55 -3.50
CA ALA A 212 -16.04 8.85 -3.50
C ALA A 212 -14.97 8.92 -4.61
N ILE A 213 -14.14 7.89 -4.76
CA ILE A 213 -13.15 7.79 -5.82
C ILE A 213 -13.82 7.82 -7.20
N PHE A 214 -14.93 7.10 -7.36
CA PHE A 214 -15.71 7.10 -8.59
C PHE A 214 -16.27 8.48 -8.93
N GLY A 215 -16.84 9.20 -7.97
CA GLY A 215 -17.34 10.56 -8.18
C GLY A 215 -16.24 11.52 -8.65
N VAL A 216 -15.06 11.46 -8.02
CA VAL A 216 -13.89 12.27 -8.43
C VAL A 216 -13.39 11.87 -9.82
N SER A 217 -13.33 10.57 -10.11
CA SER A 217 -12.95 10.05 -11.45
C SER A 217 -13.90 10.53 -12.52
N TYR A 218 -15.21 10.46 -12.26
CA TYR A 218 -16.25 10.89 -13.18
C TYR A 218 -16.16 12.39 -13.50
N LEU A 219 -15.87 13.22 -12.51
CA LEU A 219 -15.66 14.66 -12.69
C LEU A 219 -14.41 14.98 -13.52
N LEU A 220 -13.36 14.15 -13.43
CA LEU A 220 -12.15 14.30 -14.25
C LEU A 220 -12.35 13.86 -15.70
N ILE A 221 -13.33 13.00 -15.98
CA ILE A 221 -13.55 12.44 -17.33
C ILE A 221 -14.65 13.19 -18.09
N LYS A 222 -15.74 13.57 -17.41
CA LYS A 222 -16.87 14.30 -17.99
C LYS A 222 -16.53 15.76 -18.16
#